data_AF-A0A8C5DAI1-F1
#
_entry.id   AF-A0A8C5DAI1-F1
#
_cell.length_a   1.000
_cell.length_b   1.000
_cell.length_c   1.000
_cell.angle_alpha   90.00
_cell.angle_beta   90.00
_cell.angle_gamma   90.00
#
_symmetry.space_group_name_H-M   'P 1'
#
loop_
_entity.id
_entity.type
_entity.pdbx_description
1 polymer ?
#
loop_
_entity_poly.entity_id
_entity_poly.type
_entity_poly.pdbx_seq_one_letter_code
_entity_poly.pdbx_strand_id
1 'polypeptide(L)'
;MAAVRPVVLAGPSGSGKSTLVKKLMNEYQNVFGFSVSHTTRKPRPGEEDGKEYHFVSRGEMERSIDRGEFLESAEFSGNLYGTSKKAVRAVQEKNRICILDIDVQGVKSIKRTDLNPIYVFIQPPSLEELEKRLRGRQTDSEESIQKRLSAARGELEYSQQKDTFDHKIINDDLDKAYAELKDVLQEVRKVSTRGQQFHKLQQCFAALIFLHFGYFCHFKCLVFFFFFTFLAHFSNYMGFCCFLYFHVVFFRYFKSFCIFFLF
;
A
#
# COMPACT_ATOMS: atom_id res chain seq x y z
N MET A 1 -9.74 -1.97 -11.38
CA MET A 1 -9.34 -3.07 -10.48
C MET A 1 -9.23 -2.51 -9.07
N ALA A 2 -9.90 -3.11 -8.08
CA ALA A 2 -9.67 -2.74 -6.69
C ALA A 2 -8.23 -3.13 -6.34
N ALA A 3 -7.34 -2.13 -6.20
CA ALA A 3 -5.94 -2.35 -5.92
C ALA A 3 -5.80 -3.04 -4.55
N VAL A 4 -4.97 -4.09 -4.50
CA VAL A 4 -4.63 -4.77 -3.26
C VAL A 4 -3.92 -3.77 -2.34
N ARG A 5 -4.38 -3.68 -1.08
CA ARG A 5 -3.88 -2.68 -0.11
C ARG A 5 -2.38 -2.92 0.13
N PRO A 6 -1.49 -1.94 -0.15
CA PRO A 6 -0.05 -2.10 0.08
C PRO A 6 0.30 -2.12 1.56
N VAL A 7 1.53 -2.51 1.87
CA VAL A 7 2.11 -2.47 3.21
C VAL A 7 3.40 -1.67 3.18
N VAL A 8 3.49 -0.70 4.07
CA VAL A 8 4.69 0.11 4.31
C VAL A 8 5.37 -0.44 5.56
N LEU A 9 6.61 -0.89 5.40
CA LEU A 9 7.52 -1.20 6.50
C LEU A 9 8.44 0.00 6.70
N ALA A 10 8.43 0.56 7.90
CA ALA A 10 9.31 1.66 8.28
C ALA A 10 10.07 1.34 9.55
N GLY A 11 11.13 2.09 9.83
CA GLY A 11 11.95 1.91 11.02
C GLY A 11 13.41 2.27 10.77
N PRO A 12 14.21 2.39 11.84
CA PRO A 12 15.56 2.89 11.71
C PRO A 12 16.45 1.96 10.89
N SER A 13 17.43 2.55 10.21
CA SER A 13 18.49 1.79 9.54
C SER A 13 19.17 0.85 10.54
N GLY A 14 19.08 -0.46 10.32
CA GLY A 14 19.64 -1.46 11.25
C GLY A 14 18.59 -2.21 12.08
N SER A 15 17.31 -1.83 12.02
CA SER A 15 16.24 -2.52 12.75
C SER A 15 15.90 -3.92 12.22
N GLY A 16 16.45 -4.33 11.08
CA GLY A 16 16.28 -5.67 10.51
C GLY A 16 15.15 -5.81 9.49
N LYS A 17 14.54 -4.70 9.03
CA LYS A 17 13.50 -4.66 7.98
C LYS A 17 13.83 -5.52 6.77
N SER A 18 14.99 -5.31 6.16
CA SER A 18 15.38 -6.01 4.94
C SER A 18 15.51 -7.53 5.17
N THR A 19 15.88 -7.97 6.37
CA THR A 19 15.92 -9.41 6.73
C THR A 19 14.52 -10.00 6.82
N LEU A 20 13.60 -9.29 7.49
CA LEU A 20 12.19 -9.70 7.58
C LEU A 20 11.52 -9.74 6.20
N VAL A 21 11.76 -8.74 5.36
CA VAL A 21 11.27 -8.69 3.97
C VAL A 21 11.83 -9.86 3.17
N LYS A 22 13.13 -10.15 3.27
CA LYS A 22 13.74 -11.29 2.56
C LYS A 22 13.09 -12.63 2.98
N LYS A 23 12.87 -12.86 4.28
CA LYS A 23 12.13 -14.05 4.76
C LYS A 23 10.72 -14.10 4.18
N LEU A 24 9.99 -12.98 4.22
CA LEU A 24 8.62 -12.87 3.69
C LEU A 24 8.55 -13.18 2.19
N MET A 25 9.44 -12.58 1.41
CA MET A 25 9.49 -12.74 -0.04
C MET A 25 9.83 -14.19 -0.43
N ASN A 26 10.68 -14.86 0.34
CA ASN A 26 11.04 -16.26 0.11
C ASN A 26 9.87 -17.22 0.42
N GLU A 27 9.13 -16.99 1.49
CA GLU A 27 8.01 -17.85 1.91
C GLU A 27 6.74 -17.62 1.05
N TYR A 28 6.50 -16.39 0.60
CA TYR A 28 5.25 -15.98 -0.04
C TYR A 28 5.43 -15.32 -1.42
N GLN A 29 6.25 -15.94 -2.28
CA GLN A 29 6.67 -15.44 -3.60
C GLN A 29 5.54 -15.01 -4.54
N ASN A 30 4.35 -15.61 -4.39
CA ASN A 30 3.18 -15.33 -5.24
C ASN A 30 2.14 -14.40 -4.60
N VAL A 31 2.33 -14.01 -3.33
CA VAL A 31 1.39 -13.17 -2.58
C VAL A 31 1.91 -11.75 -2.47
N PHE A 32 3.20 -11.58 -2.19
CA PHE A 32 3.82 -10.28 -2.01
C PHE A 32 4.74 -9.93 -3.19
N GLY A 33 4.91 -8.64 -3.43
CA GLY A 33 5.94 -8.11 -4.30
C GLY A 33 6.65 -6.95 -3.62
N PHE A 34 7.97 -6.90 -3.76
CA PHE A 34 8.76 -5.82 -3.20
C PHE A 34 8.83 -4.65 -4.18
N SER A 35 8.56 -3.44 -3.69
CA SER A 35 8.78 -2.22 -4.47
C SER A 35 10.25 -1.84 -4.40
N VAL A 36 10.99 -2.12 -5.46
CA VAL A 36 12.41 -1.75 -5.58
C VAL A 36 12.52 -0.23 -5.71
N SER A 37 13.02 0.42 -4.67
CA SER A 37 13.22 1.87 -4.63
C SER A 37 14.41 2.30 -5.48
N HIS A 38 14.48 3.58 -5.84
CA HIS A 38 15.63 4.17 -6.51
C HIS A 38 16.56 4.81 -5.49
N THR A 39 17.86 4.84 -5.78
CA THR A 39 18.83 5.59 -4.98
C THR A 39 19.97 6.15 -5.83
N THR A 40 20.53 7.27 -5.37
CA THR A 40 21.76 7.86 -5.94
C THR A 40 23.03 7.37 -5.26
N ARG A 41 22.91 6.56 -4.21
CA ARG A 41 24.05 5.94 -3.54
C ARG A 41 24.70 4.93 -4.49
N LYS A 42 26.01 4.76 -4.41
CA LYS A 42 26.70 3.65 -5.10
C LYS A 42 26.29 2.28 -4.51
N PRO A 43 26.17 1.23 -5.33
CA PRO A 43 25.94 -0.14 -4.84
C PRO A 43 27.02 -0.57 -3.84
N ARG A 44 26.62 -1.28 -2.78
CA ARG A 44 27.54 -1.99 -1.89
C ARG A 44 27.98 -3.32 -2.53
N PRO A 45 29.09 -3.91 -2.08
CA PRO A 45 29.49 -5.24 -2.53
C PRO A 45 28.34 -6.25 -2.35
N GLY A 46 27.91 -6.87 -3.45
CA GLY A 46 26.82 -7.85 -3.48
C GLY A 46 25.41 -7.29 -3.69
N GLU A 47 25.23 -5.96 -3.78
CA GLU A 47 23.96 -5.37 -4.24
C GLU A 47 23.89 -5.41 -5.78
N GLU A 48 22.72 -5.75 -6.32
CA GLU A 48 22.45 -5.80 -7.76
C GLU A 48 21.41 -4.75 -8.16
N ASP A 49 21.61 -4.10 -9.31
CA ASP A 49 20.65 -3.16 -9.86
C ASP A 49 19.32 -3.85 -10.20
N GLY A 50 18.21 -3.23 -9.79
CA GLY A 50 16.86 -3.75 -9.97
C GLY A 50 16.45 -4.84 -8.98
N LYS A 51 17.31 -5.16 -8.00
CA LYS A 51 17.02 -6.15 -6.94
C LYS A 51 16.91 -5.47 -5.57
N GLU A 52 18.00 -4.89 -5.08
CA GLU A 52 17.99 -4.13 -3.83
C GLU A 52 17.52 -2.69 -4.07
N TYR A 53 18.05 -2.04 -5.12
CA TYR A 53 17.67 -0.71 -5.55
C TYR A 53 17.82 -0.58 -7.07
N HIS A 54 17.16 0.41 -7.64
CA HIS A 54 17.57 1.00 -8.93
C HIS A 54 18.61 2.09 -8.66
N PHE A 55 19.86 1.84 -9.05
CA PHE A 55 20.97 2.74 -8.86
C PHE A 55 21.04 3.73 -10.03
N VAL A 56 20.67 4.98 -9.77
CA VAL A 56 20.55 6.03 -10.79
C VAL A 56 21.43 7.23 -10.45
N SER A 57 21.74 8.07 -11.44
CA SER A 57 22.44 9.32 -11.16
C SER A 57 21.54 10.32 -10.44
N ARG A 58 22.13 11.23 -9.66
CA ARG A 58 21.38 12.30 -8.96
C ARG A 58 20.56 13.16 -9.93
N GLY A 59 21.16 13.60 -11.04
CA GLY A 59 20.45 14.43 -12.01
C GLY A 59 19.30 13.71 -12.73
N GLU A 60 19.38 12.39 -12.95
CA GLU A 60 18.24 11.63 -13.47
C GLU A 60 17.12 11.50 -12.45
N MET A 61 17.47 11.28 -11.18
CA MET A 61 16.50 11.16 -10.10
C MET A 61 15.77 12.49 -9.87
N GLU A 62 16.48 13.61 -9.80
CA GLU A 62 15.92 14.96 -9.64
C GLU A 62 14.95 15.30 -10.78
N ARG A 63 15.35 15.09 -12.04
CA ARG A 63 14.46 15.29 -13.20
C ARG A 63 13.18 14.45 -13.11
N SER A 64 13.27 13.24 -12.57
CA SER A 64 12.14 12.32 -12.47
C SER A 64 11.22 12.66 -11.30
N ILE A 65 11.78 13.21 -10.21
CA ILE A 65 11.04 13.83 -9.12
C ILE A 65 10.26 15.05 -9.63
N ASP A 66 10.89 15.92 -10.42
CA ASP A 66 10.25 17.11 -11.01
C ASP A 66 9.08 16.77 -11.94
N ARG A 67 9.16 15.62 -12.64
CA ARG A 67 8.07 15.08 -13.45
C ARG A 67 6.96 14.40 -12.63
N GLY A 68 7.09 14.35 -11.30
CA GLY A 68 6.10 13.75 -10.41
C GLY A 68 6.01 12.22 -10.56
N GLU A 69 7.10 11.55 -10.94
CA GLU A 69 7.13 10.09 -11.16
C GLU A 69 7.28 9.29 -9.85
N PHE A 70 7.62 9.96 -8.76
CA PHE A 70 7.80 9.39 -7.42
C PHE A 70 6.55 9.55 -6.55
N LEU A 71 6.27 8.53 -5.73
CA LEU A 71 5.28 8.60 -4.65
C LEU A 71 5.86 9.35 -3.45
N GLU A 72 7.12 9.07 -3.16
CA GLU A 72 7.91 9.73 -2.13
C GLU A 72 9.37 9.77 -2.57
N SER A 73 10.07 10.77 -2.06
CA SER A 73 11.52 10.87 -2.16
C SER A 73 12.06 11.57 -0.92
N ALA A 74 13.22 11.14 -0.44
CA ALA A 74 13.91 11.72 0.70
C ALA A 74 15.43 11.74 0.48
N GLU A 75 16.10 12.73 1.05
CA GLU A 75 17.55 12.76 1.11
C GLU A 75 18.03 12.21 2.45
N PHE A 76 18.93 11.23 2.40
CA PHE A 76 19.54 10.64 3.58
C PHE A 76 21.05 10.51 3.39
N SER A 77 21.81 11.13 4.30
CA SER A 77 23.27 11.12 4.29
C SER A 77 23.86 11.53 2.92
N GLY A 78 23.29 12.55 2.28
CA GLY A 78 23.74 13.09 1.00
C GLY A 78 23.33 12.28 -0.23
N ASN A 79 22.50 11.25 -0.08
CA ASN A 79 21.98 10.46 -1.19
C ASN A 79 20.46 10.55 -1.25
N LEU A 80 19.91 10.62 -2.46
CA LEU A 80 18.47 10.57 -2.66
C LEU A 80 18.00 9.12 -2.65
N TYR A 81 16.81 8.91 -2.11
CA TYR A 81 16.06 7.68 -2.11
C TYR A 81 14.62 7.99 -2.50
N GLY A 82 13.93 7.06 -3.14
CA GLY A 82 12.53 7.26 -3.47
C GLY A 82 11.86 6.06 -4.11
N THR A 83 10.56 5.98 -3.89
CA THR A 83 9.68 4.95 -4.45
C THR A 83 8.95 5.49 -5.67
N SER A 84 9.23 4.93 -6.85
CA SER A 84 8.55 5.35 -8.08
C SER A 84 7.11 4.81 -8.13
N LYS A 85 6.19 5.59 -8.72
CA LYS A 85 4.82 5.15 -9.00
C LYS A 85 4.81 3.88 -9.87
N LYS A 86 5.78 3.77 -10.79
CA LYS A 86 5.95 2.62 -11.67
C LYS A 86 6.31 1.34 -10.90
N ALA A 87 7.20 1.42 -9.91
CA ALA A 87 7.60 0.27 -9.10
C ALA A 87 6.39 -0.33 -8.35
N VAL A 88 5.56 0.53 -7.75
CA VAL A 88 4.34 0.09 -7.05
C VAL A 88 3.32 -0.50 -8.03
N ARG A 89 3.07 0.15 -9.17
CA ARG A 89 2.13 -0.35 -10.19
C ARG A 89 2.54 -1.70 -10.74
N ALA A 90 3.83 -1.93 -10.99
CA ALA A 90 4.33 -3.21 -11.50
C ALA A 90 4.05 -4.39 -10.55
N VAL A 91 3.97 -4.15 -9.25
CA VAL A 91 3.57 -5.16 -8.26
C VAL A 91 2.05 -5.36 -8.25
N GLN A 92 1.30 -4.25 -8.27
CA GLN A 92 -0.16 -4.26 -8.26
C GLN A 92 -0.77 -4.93 -9.50
N GLU A 93 -0.18 -4.73 -10.69
CA GLU A 93 -0.58 -5.36 -11.95
C GLU A 93 -0.44 -6.88 -11.92
N LYS A 94 0.48 -7.39 -11.08
CA LYS A 94 0.64 -8.83 -10.82
C LYS A 94 -0.33 -9.37 -9.76
N ASN A 95 -1.29 -8.56 -9.30
CA ASN A 95 -2.24 -8.86 -8.23
C ASN A 95 -1.56 -9.27 -6.90
N ARG A 96 -0.38 -8.73 -6.62
CA ARG A 96 0.38 -8.99 -5.39
C ARG A 96 0.24 -7.83 -4.40
N ILE A 97 0.34 -8.13 -3.11
CA ILE A 97 0.45 -7.12 -2.05
C ILE A 97 1.82 -6.45 -2.17
N CYS A 98 1.84 -5.13 -2.42
CA CYS A 98 3.07 -4.38 -2.55
C CYS A 98 3.67 -4.07 -1.18
N ILE A 99 4.94 -4.45 -0.96
CA ILE A 99 5.74 -4.12 0.23
C ILE A 99 6.67 -2.96 -0.12
N LEU A 100 6.59 -1.88 0.66
CA LEU A 100 7.46 -0.72 0.56
C LEU A 100 8.39 -0.68 1.80
N ASP A 101 9.70 -0.58 1.61
CA ASP A 101 10.69 -0.34 2.67
C ASP A 101 11.15 1.13 2.58
N ILE A 102 10.63 1.98 3.48
CA ILE A 102 10.87 3.43 3.47
C ILE A 102 11.14 3.94 4.88
N ASP A 103 11.71 5.13 4.98
CA ASP A 103 11.93 5.81 6.26
C ASP A 103 10.68 6.59 6.73
N VAL A 104 10.79 7.25 7.89
CA VAL A 104 9.71 8.09 8.43
C VAL A 104 9.37 9.29 7.53
N GLN A 105 10.31 9.82 6.75
CA GLN A 105 10.02 10.90 5.81
C GLN A 105 9.15 10.40 4.66
N GLY A 106 9.48 9.22 4.12
CA GLY A 106 8.65 8.50 3.16
C GLY A 106 7.25 8.22 3.70
N VAL A 107 7.13 7.77 4.95
CA VAL A 107 5.82 7.57 5.61
C VAL A 107 4.99 8.84 5.62
N LYS A 108 5.57 9.99 6.00
CA LYS A 108 4.87 11.29 6.00
C LYS A 108 4.41 11.69 4.60
N SER A 109 5.23 11.43 3.58
CA SER A 109 4.90 11.70 2.18
C SER A 109 3.76 10.80 1.70
N ILE A 110 3.82 9.50 1.95
CA ILE A 110 2.78 8.55 1.53
C ILE A 110 1.45 8.81 2.23
N LYS A 111 1.45 9.25 3.50
CA LYS A 111 0.21 9.64 4.21
C LYS A 111 -0.54 10.80 3.54
N ARG A 112 0.13 11.59 2.68
CA ARG A 112 -0.50 12.66 1.88
C ARG A 112 -1.02 12.17 0.52
N THR A 113 -0.82 10.89 0.20
CA THR A 113 -1.29 10.25 -1.03
C THR A 113 -2.54 9.41 -0.77
N ASP A 114 -3.18 8.97 -1.84
CA ASP A 114 -4.33 8.06 -1.83
C ASP A 114 -3.94 6.57 -1.75
N LEU A 115 -2.65 6.25 -1.56
CA LEU A 115 -2.14 4.87 -1.55
C LEU A 115 -2.80 3.99 -0.47
N ASN A 116 -3.21 4.61 0.65
CA ASN A 116 -3.87 3.96 1.78
C ASN A 116 -3.24 2.62 2.22
N PRO A 117 -1.92 2.54 2.47
CA PRO A 117 -1.28 1.31 2.88
C PRO A 117 -1.58 0.98 4.35
N ILE A 118 -1.11 -0.17 4.81
CA ILE A 118 -0.96 -0.49 6.23
C ILE A 118 0.48 -0.17 6.63
N TYR A 119 0.65 0.59 7.70
CA TYR A 119 1.92 1.08 8.19
C TYR A 119 2.40 0.22 9.36
N VAL A 120 3.52 -0.48 9.18
CA VAL A 120 4.15 -1.31 10.20
C VAL A 120 5.52 -0.74 10.52
N PHE A 121 5.76 -0.42 11.79
CA PHE A 121 7.05 0.07 12.26
C PHE A 121 7.86 -1.07 12.87
N ILE A 122 9.07 -1.30 12.36
CA ILE A 122 10.02 -2.28 12.88
C ILE A 122 11.06 -1.55 13.72
N GLN A 123 11.00 -1.74 15.04
CA GLN A 123 11.92 -1.10 15.98
C GLN A 123 12.98 -2.08 16.50
N PRO A 124 14.22 -1.61 16.73
CA PRO A 124 15.20 -2.39 17.49
C PRO A 124 14.77 -2.49 18.97
N PRO A 125 15.30 -3.46 19.74
CA PRO A 125 15.02 -3.57 21.17
C PRO A 125 15.55 -2.37 21.97
N SER A 126 16.68 -1.80 21.53
CA SER A 126 17.24 -0.57 22.10
C SER A 126 18.13 0.15 21.08
N LEU A 127 18.52 1.39 21.39
CA LEU A 127 19.48 2.15 20.56
C LEU A 127 20.88 1.53 20.60
N GLU A 128 21.28 0.97 21.74
CA GLU A 128 22.58 0.30 21.93
C GLU A 128 22.68 -0.94 21.04
N GLU A 129 21.62 -1.75 20.98
CA GLU A 129 21.56 -2.90 20.07
C GLU A 129 21.52 -2.47 18.60
N LEU A 130 20.86 -1.35 18.28
CA LEU A 130 20.91 -0.78 16.94
C LEU A 130 22.33 -0.37 16.55
N GLU A 131 23.05 0.32 17.45
CA GLU A 131 24.44 0.72 17.25
C GLU A 131 25.36 -0.48 17.03
N LYS A 132 25.23 -1.51 17.87
CA LYS A 132 25.97 -2.77 17.72
C LYS A 132 25.74 -3.41 16.36
N ARG A 133 24.49 -3.44 15.88
CA ARG A 133 24.14 -3.96 14.54
C ARG A 133 24.72 -3.11 13.41
N LEU A 134 24.75 -1.79 13.54
CA LEU A 134 25.32 -0.89 12.54
C LEU A 134 26.84 -1.06 12.45
N ARG A 135 27.53 -1.06 13.58
CA ARG A 135 28.99 -1.25 13.67
C ARG A 135 29.41 -2.64 13.17
N GLY A 136 28.63 -3.67 13.50
CA GLY A 136 28.92 -5.04 13.08
C GLY A 136 28.89 -5.28 11.57
N ARG A 137 28.29 -4.38 10.78
CA ARG A 137 28.28 -4.50 9.32
C ARG A 137 29.61 -4.14 8.68
N GLN A 138 30.47 -3.35 9.35
CA GLN A 138 31.77 -2.91 8.83
C GLN A 138 31.74 -2.23 7.45
N THR A 139 30.58 -1.75 7.01
CA THR A 139 30.37 -1.11 5.70
C THR A 139 30.19 0.41 5.77
N ASP A 140 29.95 0.95 6.96
CA ASP A 140 29.63 2.37 7.18
C ASP A 140 30.77 3.03 7.98
N SER A 141 31.12 4.28 7.64
CA SER A 141 32.11 5.07 8.40
C SER A 141 31.54 5.51 9.76
N GLU A 142 32.41 5.86 10.72
CA GLU A 142 31.98 6.35 12.04
C GLU A 142 31.00 7.54 11.92
N GLU A 143 31.31 8.50 11.04
CA GLU A 143 30.44 9.65 10.77
C GLU A 143 29.06 9.22 10.25
N SER A 144 29.00 8.22 9.36
CA SER A 144 27.73 7.67 8.86
C SER A 144 26.95 6.96 9.95
N ILE A 145 27.63 6.22 10.83
CA ILE A 145 27.01 5.53 11.97
C ILE A 145 26.38 6.56 12.92
N GLN A 146 27.09 7.61 13.29
CA GLN A 146 26.55 8.66 14.16
C GLN A 146 25.33 9.37 13.54
N LYS A 147 25.39 9.67 12.22
CA LYS A 147 24.23 10.24 11.49
C LYS A 147 23.02 9.29 11.52
N ARG A 148 23.24 7.98 11.33
CA ARG A 148 22.17 6.97 11.39
C ARG A 148 21.58 6.83 12.79
N LEU A 149 22.40 6.88 13.84
CA LEU A 149 21.91 6.82 15.23
C LEU A 149 21.10 8.07 15.60
N SER A 150 21.56 9.26 15.17
CA SER A 150 20.80 10.50 15.34
C SER A 150 19.45 10.44 14.63
N ALA A 151 19.43 9.99 13.36
CA ALA A 151 18.19 9.79 12.62
C ALA A 151 17.27 8.77 13.32
N ALA A 152 17.83 7.66 13.81
CA ALA A 152 17.07 6.62 14.48
C ALA A 152 16.34 7.12 15.73
N ARG A 153 16.94 8.05 16.49
CA ARG A 153 16.26 8.71 17.63
C ARG A 153 14.99 9.44 17.18
N GLY A 154 15.11 10.28 16.15
CA GLY A 154 13.96 11.00 15.60
C GLY A 154 12.89 10.08 15.00
N GLU A 155 13.31 8.97 14.38
CA GLU A 155 12.38 7.97 13.86
C GLU A 155 11.62 7.24 14.98
N LEU A 156 12.30 6.88 16.07
CA LEU A 156 11.69 6.27 17.25
C LEU A 156 10.71 7.24 17.93
N GLU A 157 11.08 8.51 18.10
CA GLU A 157 10.19 9.54 18.64
C GLU A 157 8.94 9.73 17.78
N TYR A 158 9.11 9.81 16.46
CA TYR A 158 7.97 9.90 15.54
C TYR A 158 7.06 8.69 15.65
N SER A 159 7.63 7.49 15.80
CA SER A 159 6.84 6.28 15.98
C SER A 159 5.96 6.32 17.22
N GLN A 160 6.34 7.06 18.28
CA GLN A 160 5.53 7.17 19.50
C GLN A 160 4.31 8.10 19.35
N GLN A 161 4.23 8.88 18.29
CA GLN A 161 3.06 9.72 18.03
C GLN A 161 1.84 8.85 17.69
N LYS A 162 0.66 9.28 18.15
CA LYS A 162 -0.61 8.59 17.87
C LYS A 162 -0.89 8.55 16.37
N ASP A 163 -1.50 7.45 15.92
CA ASP A 163 -1.99 7.23 14.55
C ASP A 163 -0.94 7.36 13.42
N THR A 164 0.34 7.23 13.79
CA THR A 164 1.44 7.19 12.80
C THR A 164 1.58 5.82 12.15
N PHE A 165 1.55 4.76 12.94
CA PHE A 165 1.69 3.37 12.49
C PHE A 165 0.53 2.52 12.99
N ASP A 166 0.01 1.64 12.14
CA ASP A 166 -1.05 0.70 12.49
C ASP A 166 -0.52 -0.41 13.41
N HIS A 167 0.73 -0.83 13.20
CA HIS A 167 1.41 -1.85 14.01
C HIS A 167 2.86 -1.46 14.32
N LYS A 168 3.37 -1.92 15.47
CA LYS A 168 4.77 -1.75 15.89
C LYS A 168 5.32 -3.10 16.34
N ILE A 169 6.41 -3.54 15.72
CA ILE A 169 7.05 -4.83 15.98
C ILE A 169 8.45 -4.57 16.53
N ILE A 170 8.75 -5.15 17.69
CA ILE A 170 10.10 -5.13 18.27
C ILE A 170 10.89 -6.29 17.67
N ASN A 171 12.04 -6.00 17.06
CA ASN A 171 12.92 -7.01 16.50
C ASN A 171 14.09 -7.34 17.44
N ASP A 172 13.75 -7.92 18.60
CA ASP A 172 14.68 -8.49 19.56
C ASP A 172 15.13 -9.89 19.12
N ASP A 173 14.17 -10.72 18.73
CA ASP A 173 14.32 -12.05 18.15
C ASP A 173 13.72 -12.09 16.74
N LEU A 174 14.51 -12.55 15.77
CA LEU A 174 14.13 -12.49 14.36
C LEU A 174 12.90 -13.35 14.05
N ASP A 175 12.77 -14.51 14.69
CA ASP A 175 11.69 -15.45 14.40
C ASP A 175 10.38 -15.02 15.06
N LYS A 176 10.43 -14.46 16.28
CA LYS A 176 9.28 -13.84 16.93
C LYS A 176 8.78 -12.62 16.14
N ALA A 177 9.66 -11.69 15.80
CA ALA A 177 9.31 -10.51 15.01
C ALA A 177 8.74 -10.89 13.64
N TYR A 178 9.26 -11.95 13.02
CA TYR A 178 8.74 -12.46 11.77
C TYR A 178 7.37 -13.13 11.92
N ALA A 179 7.12 -13.87 13.00
CA ALA A 179 5.80 -14.42 13.29
C ALA A 179 4.75 -13.31 13.47
N GLU A 180 5.08 -12.28 14.25
CA GLU A 180 4.21 -11.12 14.44
C GLU A 180 3.92 -10.38 13.12
N LEU A 181 4.95 -10.19 12.29
CA LEU A 181 4.78 -9.60 10.96
C LEU A 181 3.83 -10.44 10.09
N LYS A 182 3.93 -11.77 10.14
CA LYS A 182 3.02 -12.65 9.39
C LYS A 182 1.58 -12.48 9.85
N ASP A 183 1.33 -12.37 11.14
CA ASP A 183 -0.03 -12.22 11.67
C ASP A 183 -0.67 -10.92 11.17
N VAL A 184 0.05 -9.80 11.24
CA VAL A 184 -0.38 -8.51 10.67
C VAL A 184 -0.70 -8.66 9.17
N LEU A 185 0.19 -9.31 8.42
CA LEU A 185 0.03 -9.47 6.97
C LEU A 185 -1.11 -10.42 6.57
N GLN A 186 -1.43 -11.41 7.40
CA GLN A 186 -2.58 -12.28 7.19
C GLN A 186 -3.90 -11.51 7.31
N GLU A 187 -4.00 -10.54 8.22
CA GLU A 187 -5.16 -9.66 8.33
C GLU A 187 -5.33 -8.84 7.05
N VAL A 188 -4.23 -8.27 6.53
CA VAL A 188 -4.22 -7.53 5.25
C VAL A 188 -4.73 -8.40 4.10
N ARG A 189 -4.29 -9.66 4.05
CA ARG A 189 -4.70 -10.62 3.01
C ARG A 189 -6.19 -10.92 3.08
N LYS A 190 -6.74 -11.17 4.28
CA LYS A 190 -8.17 -11.44 4.49
C LYS A 190 -9.02 -10.24 4.05
N VAL A 191 -8.62 -9.02 4.43
CA VAL A 191 -9.29 -7.78 4.03
C VAL A 191 -9.24 -7.59 2.51
N SER A 192 -8.08 -7.83 1.89
CA SER A 192 -7.90 -7.70 0.43
C SER A 192 -8.74 -8.70 -0.34
N THR A 193 -8.84 -9.95 0.13
CA THR A 193 -9.65 -11.00 -0.51
C THR A 193 -11.14 -10.68 -0.44
N ARG A 194 -11.62 -10.20 0.72
CA ARG A 194 -13.01 -9.74 0.86
C ARG A 194 -13.31 -8.57 -0.08
N GLY A 195 -12.44 -7.55 -0.12
CA GLY A 195 -12.59 -6.41 -1.02
C GLY A 195 -12.66 -6.80 -2.50
N GLN A 196 -11.83 -7.75 -2.93
CA GLN A 196 -11.87 -8.30 -4.29
C GLN A 196 -13.18 -9.07 -4.58
N GLN A 197 -13.65 -9.90 -3.63
CA GLN A 197 -14.92 -10.61 -3.78
C GLN A 197 -16.10 -9.64 -3.90
N PHE A 198 -16.16 -8.61 -3.05
CA PHE A 198 -17.19 -7.57 -3.13
C PHE A 198 -17.15 -6.80 -4.46
N HIS A 199 -15.96 -6.43 -4.95
CA HIS A 199 -15.83 -5.73 -6.23
C HIS A 199 -16.26 -6.60 -7.42
N LYS A 200 -15.90 -7.89 -7.41
CA LYS A 200 -16.33 -8.85 -8.44
C LYS A 200 -17.84 -9.03 -8.43
N LEU A 201 -18.42 -9.14 -7.23
CA LEU A 201 -19.87 -9.23 -7.05
C LEU A 201 -20.57 -7.96 -7.58
N GLN A 202 -20.04 -6.77 -7.27
CA GLN A 202 -20.58 -5.50 -7.77
C GLN A 202 -20.50 -5.38 -9.30
N GLN A 203 -19.43 -5.88 -9.94
CA GLN A 203 -19.33 -5.94 -11.39
C GLN A 203 -20.34 -6.93 -12.00
N CYS A 204 -20.52 -8.10 -11.39
CA CYS A 204 -21.55 -9.05 -11.81
C CYS A 204 -22.96 -8.44 -11.71
N PHE A 205 -23.27 -7.76 -10.60
CA PHE A 205 -24.53 -7.03 -10.43
C PHE A 205 -24.70 -5.91 -11.46
N ALA A 206 -23.67 -5.11 -11.72
CA ALA A 206 -23.72 -4.06 -12.75
C ALA A 206 -23.96 -4.65 -14.15
N ALA A 207 -23.31 -5.76 -14.49
CA ALA A 207 -23.52 -6.47 -15.76
C ALA A 207 -24.94 -7.07 -15.88
N LEU A 208 -25.46 -7.65 -14.79
CA LEU A 208 -26.85 -8.13 -14.70
C LEU A 208 -27.86 -6.99 -14.89
N ILE A 209 -27.62 -5.83 -14.26
CA ILE A 209 -28.44 -4.63 -14.45
C ILE A 209 -28.36 -4.18 -15.92
N PHE A 210 -27.17 -4.10 -16.52
CA PHE A 210 -27.03 -3.73 -17.94
C PHE A 210 -27.74 -4.72 -18.89
N LEU A 211 -27.68 -6.02 -18.62
CA LEU A 211 -28.42 -7.03 -19.37
C LEU A 211 -29.93 -6.84 -19.18
N HIS A 212 -30.41 -6.69 -17.94
CA HIS A 212 -31.83 -6.48 -17.68
C HIS A 212 -32.35 -5.19 -18.32
N PHE A 213 -31.62 -4.08 -18.21
CA PHE A 213 -31.99 -2.79 -18.82
C PHE A 213 -31.83 -2.77 -20.35
N GLY A 214 -30.87 -3.53 -20.90
CA GLY A 214 -30.71 -3.73 -22.34
C GLY A 214 -31.88 -4.53 -22.95
N TYR A 215 -32.37 -5.56 -22.26
CA TYR A 215 -33.60 -6.27 -22.63
C TYR A 215 -34.85 -5.41 -22.43
N PHE A 216 -34.87 -4.52 -21.43
CA PHE A 216 -35.96 -3.58 -21.19
C PHE A 216 -36.09 -2.47 -22.25
N CYS A 217 -35.01 -2.14 -22.95
CA CYS A 217 -35.06 -1.17 -24.04
C CYS A 217 -35.87 -1.71 -25.25
N HIS A 218 -36.11 -3.02 -25.33
CA HIS A 218 -36.87 -3.65 -26.40
C HIS A 218 -38.35 -3.94 -26.07
N PHE A 219 -38.77 -3.74 -24.80
CA PHE A 219 -40.15 -3.98 -24.37
C PHE A 219 -40.69 -2.77 -23.61
N LYS A 220 -41.38 -1.90 -24.36
CA LYS A 220 -42.10 -0.75 -23.81
C LYS A 220 -43.14 -1.19 -22.76
N CYS A 221 -43.24 -0.35 -21.72
CA CYS A 221 -44.43 -0.15 -20.88
C CYS A 221 -45.07 -1.40 -20.26
N LEU A 222 -44.50 -1.96 -19.19
CA LEU A 222 -45.33 -2.53 -18.10
C LEU A 222 -44.63 -2.76 -16.75
N VAL A 223 -43.39 -2.28 -16.54
CA VAL A 223 -42.60 -2.67 -15.34
C VAL A 223 -42.21 -1.47 -14.50
N PHE A 224 -43.23 -0.71 -14.11
CA PHE A 224 -43.11 0.20 -12.97
C PHE A 224 -43.61 -0.46 -11.67
N PHE A 225 -44.39 -1.54 -11.76
CA PHE A 225 -45.06 -2.14 -10.59
C PHE A 225 -44.28 -3.30 -9.94
N PHE A 226 -43.47 -4.05 -10.70
CA PHE A 226 -42.70 -5.19 -10.17
C PHE A 226 -41.37 -4.81 -9.51
N PHE A 227 -40.85 -3.61 -9.76
CA PHE A 227 -39.53 -3.21 -9.25
C PHE A 227 -39.58 -2.79 -7.77
N PHE A 228 -40.70 -2.21 -7.32
CA PHE A 228 -40.89 -1.81 -5.91
C PHE A 228 -41.06 -2.99 -4.96
N THR A 229 -41.70 -4.08 -5.40
CA THR A 229 -41.83 -5.32 -4.61
C THR A 229 -40.49 -6.06 -4.46
N PHE A 230 -39.62 -6.00 -5.47
CA PHE A 230 -38.28 -6.62 -5.39
C PHE A 230 -37.32 -5.86 -4.46
N LEU A 231 -37.40 -4.51 -4.44
CA LEU A 231 -36.65 -3.66 -3.51
C LEU A 231 -37.09 -3.82 -2.05
N ALA A 232 -38.38 -4.00 -1.80
CA ALA A 232 -38.90 -4.25 -0.45
C ALA A 232 -38.40 -5.60 0.13
N HIS A 233 -38.21 -6.61 -0.72
CA HIS A 233 -37.70 -7.91 -0.27
C HIS A 233 -36.18 -7.92 -0.01
N PHE A 234 -35.42 -7.05 -0.69
CA PHE A 234 -33.97 -6.91 -0.50
C PHE A 234 -33.56 -5.97 0.64
N SER A 235 -34.45 -5.09 1.08
CA SER A 235 -34.22 -4.18 2.22
C SER A 235 -33.93 -4.92 3.53
N ASN A 236 -34.36 -6.17 3.68
CA ASN A 236 -34.10 -6.97 4.89
C ASN A 236 -32.72 -7.65 4.91
N TYR A 237 -31.97 -7.65 3.80
CA TYR A 237 -30.67 -8.33 3.67
C TYR A 237 -29.48 -7.39 3.47
N MET A 238 -29.71 -6.14 3.08
CA MET A 238 -28.65 -5.15 2.87
C MET A 238 -28.57 -4.19 4.07
N GLY A 239 -27.41 -4.17 4.74
CA GLY A 239 -27.12 -3.16 5.76
C GLY A 239 -27.25 -1.72 5.22
N PHE A 240 -27.63 -0.79 6.09
CA PHE A 240 -28.07 0.58 5.79
C PHE A 240 -27.15 1.36 4.82
N CYS A 241 -25.83 1.15 4.87
CA CYS A 241 -24.88 1.80 3.95
C CYS A 241 -25.05 1.37 2.48
N CYS A 242 -25.41 0.11 2.25
CA CYS A 242 -25.57 -0.46 0.92
C CYS A 242 -26.87 0.08 0.27
N PHE A 243 -27.91 0.28 1.07
CA PHE A 243 -29.17 0.91 0.65
C PHE A 243 -28.96 2.38 0.23
N LEU A 244 -28.23 3.16 1.02
CA LEU A 244 -27.94 4.57 0.71
C LEU A 244 -27.13 4.72 -0.59
N TYR A 245 -26.13 3.86 -0.80
CA TYR A 245 -25.32 3.90 -2.03
C TYR A 245 -26.13 3.54 -3.27
N PHE A 246 -26.99 2.53 -3.16
CA PHE A 246 -27.91 2.15 -4.24
C PHE A 246 -28.87 3.30 -4.58
N HIS A 247 -29.40 3.98 -3.56
CA HIS A 247 -30.29 5.13 -3.73
C HIS A 247 -29.60 6.32 -4.42
N VAL A 248 -28.36 6.64 -4.02
CA VAL A 248 -27.58 7.75 -4.61
C VAL A 248 -27.19 7.45 -6.06
N VAL A 249 -26.75 6.22 -6.36
CA VAL A 249 -26.40 5.81 -7.73
C VAL A 249 -27.66 5.77 -8.60
N PHE A 250 -28.76 5.18 -8.11
CA PHE A 250 -30.02 5.14 -8.82
C PHE A 250 -30.56 6.53 -9.14
N PHE A 251 -30.57 7.48 -8.19
CA PHE A 251 -31.04 8.85 -8.44
C PHE A 251 -30.18 9.60 -9.47
N ARG A 252 -28.87 9.35 -9.47
CA ARG A 252 -27.93 10.00 -10.40
C ARG A 252 -28.07 9.45 -11.82
N TYR A 253 -28.36 8.16 -11.96
CA TYR A 253 -28.70 7.55 -13.24
C TYR A 253 -30.12 7.91 -13.71
N PHE A 254 -31.10 8.00 -12.81
CA PHE A 254 -32.46 8.42 -13.12
C PHE A 254 -32.52 9.89 -13.61
N LYS A 255 -31.73 10.79 -13.00
CA LYS A 255 -31.58 12.17 -13.51
C LYS A 255 -30.97 12.21 -14.91
N SER A 256 -29.98 11.37 -15.22
CA SER A 256 -29.42 11.30 -16.58
C SER A 256 -30.39 10.69 -17.58
N PHE A 257 -31.22 9.73 -17.16
CA PHE A 257 -32.25 9.10 -17.99
C PHE A 257 -33.42 10.04 -18.30
N CYS A 258 -33.86 10.86 -17.35
CA CYS A 258 -34.88 11.89 -17.60
C CYS A 258 -34.40 13.03 -18.51
N ILE A 259 -33.10 13.35 -18.50
CA ILE A 259 -32.52 14.37 -19.40
C ILE A 259 -32.45 13.88 -20.85
N PHE A 260 -32.30 12.57 -21.06
CA PHE A 260 -32.25 11.96 -22.40
C PHE A 260 -33.63 11.83 -23.08
N PHE A 261 -34.73 12.11 -22.37
CA PHE A 261 -36.11 12.02 -22.87
C PHE A 261 -36.82 13.38 -23.01
N LEU A 262 -36.08 14.48 -22.82
CA LEU A 262 -36.59 15.86 -22.95
C LEU A 262 -36.03 16.61 -24.18
N PHE A 263 -35.40 15.89 -25.11
CA PHE A 263 -35.06 16.36 -26.46
C PHE A 263 -35.43 15.30 -27.49
#